data_AF-A0A8H7F9E9-F1
#
_entry.id   AF-A0A8H7F9E9-F1
#
_cell.length_a   1.000
_cell.length_b   1.000
_cell.length_c   1.000
_cell.angle_alpha   90.00
_cell.angle_beta   90.00
_cell.angle_gamma   90.00
#
_symmetry.space_group_name_H-M   'P 1'
#
loop_
_entity.id
_entity.type
_entity.pdbx_description
1 polymer ?
#
loop_
_entity_poly.entity_id
_entity_poly.type
_entity_poly.pdbx_seq_one_letter_code
_entity_poly.pdbx_strand_id
1 'polypeptide(L)'
;MVSIPTIEPGDQVYWHCDVVHAVEGQHRGLGDSSVLYIPAIPLTLNNAHYLRDQRDNFISGLPAPDFPGGEGESKCMGRGSIEDVKSVQGRLMLGFEKFGGSSEASKEDKEFFDRVNRILEL
;
A
#
# COMPACT_ATOMS: atom_id res chain seq x y z
N MET A 1 18.85 21.39 -1.95
CA MET A 1 18.57 19.94 -1.99
C MET A 1 19.90 19.20 -1.93
N VAL A 2 19.93 18.02 -1.32
CA VAL A 2 21.13 17.16 -1.24
C VAL A 2 20.73 15.76 -1.69
N SER A 3 21.64 15.02 -2.31
CA SER A 3 21.40 13.63 -2.67
C SER A 3 21.33 12.76 -1.40
N ILE A 4 20.50 11.73 -1.43
CA ILE A 4 20.52 10.69 -0.40
C ILE A 4 21.88 9.95 -0.45
N PRO A 5 22.29 9.29 0.64
CA PRO A 5 23.48 8.43 0.63
C PRO A 5 23.39 7.33 -0.44
N THR A 6 24.52 6.70 -0.74
CA THR A 6 24.54 5.45 -1.52
C THR A 6 23.64 4.42 -0.85
N ILE A 7 22.82 3.74 -1.65
CA ILE A 7 21.92 2.67 -1.23
C ILE A 7 22.28 1.37 -1.95
N GLU A 8 21.96 0.25 -1.30
CA GLU A 8 22.10 -1.11 -1.81
C GLU A 8 20.71 -1.76 -2.01
N PRO A 9 20.58 -2.80 -2.84
CA PRO A 9 19.33 -3.54 -2.98
C PRO A 9 18.80 -4.05 -1.63
N GLY A 10 17.59 -3.62 -1.27
CA GLY A 10 16.94 -3.95 0.00
C GLY A 10 16.93 -2.80 1.01
N ASP A 11 17.72 -1.74 0.79
CA ASP A 11 17.64 -0.53 1.59
C ASP A 11 16.30 0.18 1.39
N GLN A 12 15.87 0.91 2.42
CA GLN A 12 14.63 1.66 2.43
C GLN A 12 14.91 3.12 2.77
N VAL A 13 14.30 4.02 2.03
CA VAL A 13 14.44 5.47 2.23
C VAL A 13 13.06 6.03 2.53
N TYR A 14 12.94 6.70 3.68
CA TYR A 14 11.72 7.34 4.11
C TYR A 14 11.95 8.84 4.25
N TRP A 15 10.96 9.62 3.82
CA TRP A 15 10.88 11.05 4.09
C TRP A 15 9.47 11.39 4.54
N HIS A 16 9.36 12.42 5.40
CA HIS A 16 8.06 12.90 5.87
C HIS A 16 7.25 13.48 4.69
N CYS A 17 5.91 13.41 4.73
CA CYS A 17 5.05 13.85 3.62
C CYS A 17 5.23 15.33 3.24
N ASP A 18 5.72 16.14 4.17
CA ASP A 18 6.00 17.57 3.96
C ASP A 18 7.45 17.88 3.52
N VAL A 19 8.30 16.86 3.34
CA VAL A 19 9.68 17.06 2.88
C VAL A 19 9.71 17.33 1.38
N VAL A 20 10.28 18.48 0.99
CA VAL A 20 10.59 18.79 -0.40
C VAL A 20 11.62 17.80 -0.92
N HIS A 21 11.27 17.09 -1.99
CA HIS A 21 12.13 16.10 -2.63
C HIS A 21 12.07 16.24 -4.15
N ALA A 22 13.11 15.78 -4.82
CA ALA A 22 13.21 15.72 -6.28
C ALA A 22 14.12 14.57 -6.70
N VAL A 23 13.89 14.05 -7.90
CA VAL A 23 14.81 13.12 -8.56
C VAL A 23 15.87 13.93 -9.30
N GLU A 24 17.11 13.46 -9.31
CA GLU A 24 18.21 14.12 -10.03
C GLU A 24 17.93 14.21 -11.53
N GLY A 25 18.31 15.32 -12.16
CA GLY A 25 18.04 15.56 -13.59
C GLY A 25 18.90 14.73 -14.55
N GLN A 26 19.91 14.01 -14.06
CA GLN A 26 20.77 13.16 -14.87
C GLN A 26 21.14 11.89 -14.12
N HIS A 27 21.08 10.75 -14.80
CA HIS A 27 21.62 9.48 -14.31
C HIS A 27 22.86 9.11 -15.14
N ARG A 28 24.04 9.08 -14.49
CA ARG A 28 25.33 8.72 -15.12
C ARG A 28 25.89 7.39 -14.60
N GLY A 29 25.05 6.59 -13.93
CA GLY A 29 25.40 5.25 -13.47
C GLY A 29 25.46 4.25 -14.63
N LEU A 30 26.00 3.06 -14.36
CA LEU A 30 26.21 2.02 -15.37
C LEU A 30 25.03 1.04 -15.51
N GLY A 31 24.06 1.08 -14.60
CA GLY A 31 22.91 0.18 -14.58
C GLY A 31 21.65 0.91 -14.17
N ASP A 32 20.51 0.22 -14.22
CA ASP A 32 19.22 0.82 -13.89
C ASP A 32 19.12 1.23 -12.42
N SER A 33 18.45 2.35 -12.17
CA SER A 33 18.08 2.79 -10.82
C SER A 33 16.60 2.44 -10.61
N SER A 34 16.36 1.30 -9.97
CA SER A 34 15.03 0.72 -9.80
C SER A 34 14.61 0.74 -8.34
N VAL A 35 13.37 1.16 -8.08
CA VAL A 35 12.76 1.21 -6.74
C VAL A 35 11.32 0.72 -6.78
N LEU A 36 10.81 0.27 -5.63
CA LEU A 36 9.38 0.06 -5.40
C LEU A 36 8.88 1.14 -4.45
N TYR A 37 7.82 1.85 -4.82
CA TYR A 37 7.19 2.85 -3.95
C TYR A 37 6.27 2.16 -2.95
N ILE A 38 6.65 2.16 -1.68
CA ILE A 38 5.87 1.55 -0.58
C ILE A 38 5.77 2.59 0.56
N PRO A 39 4.67 3.36 0.65
CA PRO A 39 4.50 4.37 1.69
C PRO A 39 4.07 3.79 3.03
N ALA A 40 4.29 4.54 4.12
CA ALA A 40 3.69 4.26 5.41
C ALA A 40 2.28 4.86 5.49
N ILE A 41 1.25 4.02 5.44
CA ILE A 41 -0.16 4.46 5.46
C ILE A 41 -0.81 3.98 6.76
N PRO A 42 -1.03 4.85 7.76
CA PRO A 42 -1.71 4.46 8.98
C PRO A 42 -3.19 4.17 8.71
N LEU A 43 -3.78 3.26 9.48
CA LEU A 43 -5.21 3.01 9.38
C LEU A 43 -5.99 4.22 9.91
N THR A 44 -6.75 4.84 9.01
CA THR A 44 -7.71 5.91 9.32
C THR A 44 -9.00 5.61 8.57
N LEU A 45 -10.10 6.28 8.89
CA LEU A 45 -11.35 6.07 8.14
C LEU A 45 -11.22 6.47 6.67
N ASN A 46 -10.50 7.55 6.37
CA ASN A 46 -10.25 7.98 4.99
C ASN A 46 -9.42 6.93 4.24
N ASN A 47 -8.37 6.41 4.88
CA ASN A 47 -7.54 5.37 4.27
C ASN A 47 -8.28 4.03 4.15
N ALA A 48 -9.25 3.73 5.02
CA ALA A 48 -10.09 2.55 4.90
C ALA A 48 -10.99 2.60 3.65
N HIS A 49 -11.50 3.79 3.28
CA HIS A 49 -12.24 3.96 2.03
C HIS A 49 -11.34 3.69 0.82
N TYR A 50 -10.14 4.26 0.81
CA TYR A 50 -9.17 4.00 -0.25
C TYR A 50 -8.75 2.51 -0.31
N LEU A 51 -8.55 1.88 0.85
CA LEU A 51 -8.20 0.46 0.94
C LEU A 51 -9.27 -0.44 0.34
N ARG A 52 -10.56 -0.16 0.56
CA ARG A 52 -11.67 -0.88 -0.10
C ARG A 52 -11.52 -0.79 -1.62
N ASP A 53 -11.42 0.42 -2.14
CA ASP A 53 -11.39 0.65 -3.59
C ASP A 53 -10.13 0.05 -4.24
N GLN A 54 -8.98 0.16 -3.57
CA GLN A 54 -7.73 -0.49 -3.98
C GLN A 54 -7.87 -2.01 -3.98
N ARG A 55 -8.48 -2.61 -2.95
CA ARG A 55 -8.71 -4.05 -2.86
C ARG A 55 -9.56 -4.55 -4.02
N ASP A 56 -10.63 -3.85 -4.33
CA ASP A 56 -11.56 -4.26 -5.39
C ASP A 56 -10.89 -4.18 -6.78
N ASN A 57 -10.05 -3.16 -7.01
CA ASN A 57 -9.22 -3.07 -8.22
C ASN A 57 -8.13 -4.15 -8.26
N PHE A 58 -7.51 -4.47 -7.12
CA PHE A 58 -6.53 -5.55 -7.02
C PHE A 58 -7.14 -6.91 -7.39
N ILE A 59 -8.36 -7.22 -6.95
CA ILE A 59 -9.05 -8.45 -7.35
C ILE A 59 -9.25 -8.47 -8.88
N SER A 60 -9.67 -7.34 -9.44
CA SER A 60 -9.98 -7.17 -10.86
C SER A 60 -8.75 -7.03 -11.76
N GLY A 61 -7.55 -6.87 -11.19
CA GLY A 61 -6.30 -6.58 -11.92
C GLY A 61 -6.27 -5.20 -12.56
N LEU A 62 -7.09 -4.26 -12.08
CA LEU A 62 -7.16 -2.88 -12.57
C LEU A 62 -6.13 -1.99 -11.84
N PRO A 63 -5.72 -0.86 -12.43
CA PRO A 63 -4.87 0.11 -11.73
C PRO A 63 -5.52 0.60 -10.44
N ALA A 64 -4.73 0.99 -9.44
CA ALA A 64 -5.27 1.58 -8.22
C ALA A 64 -6.01 2.91 -8.50
N PRO A 65 -6.99 3.30 -7.66
CA PRO A 65 -7.94 4.39 -7.96
C PRO A 65 -7.32 5.78 -8.22
N ASP A 66 -6.10 6.03 -7.74
CA ASP A 66 -5.37 7.27 -7.88
C ASP A 66 -4.47 7.35 -9.13
N PHE A 67 -4.31 6.23 -9.85
CA PHE A 67 -3.57 6.17 -11.11
C PHE A 67 -4.49 6.36 -12.31
N PRO A 68 -3.93 6.71 -13.49
CA PRO A 68 -4.69 6.65 -14.73
C PRO A 68 -5.34 5.27 -14.90
N GLY A 69 -6.66 5.26 -15.12
CA GLY A 69 -7.41 4.02 -15.30
C GLY A 69 -7.03 3.26 -16.58
N GLY A 70 -7.75 2.17 -16.85
CA GLY A 70 -7.51 1.28 -17.99
C GLY A 70 -7.60 -0.17 -17.57
N GLU A 71 -7.16 -1.08 -18.42
CA GLU A 71 -7.22 -2.52 -18.15
C GLU A 71 -6.13 -2.98 -17.16
N GLY A 72 -5.13 -2.15 -16.86
CA GLY A 72 -4.05 -2.46 -15.93
C GLY A 72 -3.36 -3.77 -16.27
N GLU A 73 -3.21 -4.62 -15.25
CA GLU A 73 -2.58 -5.94 -15.34
C GLU A 73 -3.60 -7.07 -15.49
N SER A 74 -4.89 -6.76 -15.75
CA SER A 74 -5.98 -7.75 -15.78
C SER A 74 -5.77 -8.90 -16.76
N LYS A 75 -4.95 -8.70 -17.80
CA LYS A 75 -4.60 -9.71 -18.82
C LYS A 75 -3.17 -10.24 -18.69
N CYS A 76 -2.41 -9.78 -17.71
CA CYS A 76 -1.02 -10.21 -17.50
C CYS A 76 -0.97 -11.63 -16.94
N MET A 77 -0.16 -12.49 -17.56
CA MET A 77 0.13 -13.82 -17.03
C MET A 77 1.07 -13.69 -15.82
N GLY A 78 0.78 -14.45 -14.75
CA GLY A 78 1.61 -14.44 -13.54
C GLY A 78 1.39 -13.23 -12.62
N ARG A 79 0.28 -12.49 -12.80
CA ARG A 79 -0.13 -11.41 -11.89
C ARG A 79 -0.27 -11.94 -10.46
N GLY A 80 0.25 -11.18 -9.50
CA GLY A 80 0.05 -11.46 -8.07
C GLY A 80 -1.42 -11.44 -7.68
N SER A 81 -1.79 -12.34 -6.77
CA SER A 81 -3.16 -12.63 -6.36
C SER A 81 -3.26 -12.71 -4.83
N ILE A 82 -4.48 -12.77 -4.29
CA ILE A 82 -4.67 -12.92 -2.84
C ILE A 82 -4.13 -14.26 -2.32
N GLU A 83 -4.06 -15.26 -3.19
CA GLU A 83 -3.46 -16.56 -2.93
C GLU A 83 -1.97 -16.43 -2.62
N ASP A 84 -1.27 -15.45 -3.19
CA ASP A 84 0.17 -15.21 -2.94
C ASP A 84 0.44 -14.59 -1.57
N VAL A 85 -0.60 -14.01 -0.94
CA VAL A 85 -0.51 -13.39 0.37
C VAL A 85 -0.77 -14.43 1.45
N LYS A 86 0.31 -15.01 1.98
CA LYS A 86 0.24 -16.16 2.89
C LYS A 86 -0.02 -15.79 4.36
N SER A 87 0.28 -14.57 4.78
CA SER A 87 0.11 -14.14 6.17
C SER A 87 -1.24 -13.45 6.39
N VAL A 88 -1.83 -13.67 7.58
CA VAL A 88 -3.05 -12.96 8.01
C VAL A 88 -2.79 -11.46 8.07
N GLN A 89 -1.60 -11.04 8.51
CA GLN A 89 -1.19 -9.64 8.56
C GLN A 89 -1.14 -9.03 7.15
N GLY A 90 -0.63 -9.75 6.16
CA GLY A 90 -0.62 -9.30 4.76
C GLY A 90 -2.03 -9.13 4.21
N ARG A 91 -2.93 -10.08 4.50
CA ARG A 91 -4.33 -10.01 4.09
C ARG A 91 -5.08 -8.86 4.78
N LEU A 92 -4.79 -8.61 6.06
CA LEU A 92 -5.30 -7.47 6.82
C LEU A 92 -4.84 -6.14 6.22
N MET A 93 -3.56 -6.00 5.86
CA MET A 93 -3.04 -4.80 5.18
C MET A 93 -3.68 -4.55 3.81
N LEU A 94 -4.20 -5.59 3.16
CA LEU A 94 -4.89 -5.52 1.87
C LEU A 94 -6.42 -5.48 1.99
N GLY A 95 -6.96 -5.37 3.21
CA GLY A 95 -8.40 -5.24 3.44
C GLY A 95 -9.20 -6.53 3.23
N PHE A 96 -8.56 -7.70 3.32
CA PHE A 96 -9.21 -9.02 3.20
C PHE A 96 -9.49 -9.69 4.55
N GLU A 97 -9.08 -9.09 5.66
CA GLU A 97 -9.32 -9.61 7.02
C GLU A 97 -9.85 -8.50 7.92
N LYS A 98 -10.67 -8.88 8.92
CA LYS A 98 -11.25 -7.92 9.86
C LYS A 98 -10.17 -7.35 10.79
N PHE A 99 -10.27 -6.04 11.03
CA PHE A 99 -9.50 -5.36 12.07
C PHE A 99 -10.13 -5.60 13.45
N GLY A 100 -9.31 -5.53 14.51
CA GLY A 100 -9.80 -5.57 15.89
C GLY A 100 -9.91 -6.96 16.54
N GLY A 101 -9.21 -7.98 16.03
CA GLY A 101 -9.24 -9.35 16.57
C GLY A 101 -8.65 -9.55 17.99
N SER A 102 -8.19 -8.49 18.67
CA SER A 102 -7.63 -8.58 20.02
C SER A 102 -8.72 -8.42 21.09
N SER A 103 -8.76 -9.34 22.05
CA SER A 103 -9.65 -9.27 23.21
C SER A 103 -9.38 -8.07 24.13
N GLU A 104 -8.16 -7.52 24.07
CA GLU A 104 -7.67 -6.46 24.96
C GLU A 104 -7.90 -5.04 24.42
N ALA A 105 -8.49 -4.89 23.23
CA ALA A 105 -8.74 -3.58 22.63
C ALA A 105 -9.70 -2.74 23.49
N SER A 106 -9.40 -1.43 23.60
CA SER A 106 -10.25 -0.46 24.30
C SER A 106 -11.62 -0.37 23.63
N LYS A 107 -12.60 0.23 24.32
CA LYS A 107 -13.93 0.46 23.73
C LYS A 107 -13.84 1.35 22.49
N GLU A 108 -13.00 2.38 22.54
CA GLU A 108 -12.78 3.32 21.43
C GLU A 108 -12.14 2.63 20.23
N ASP A 109 -11.15 1.76 20.47
CA ASP A 109 -10.52 0.97 19.39
C ASP A 109 -11.53 0.02 18.74
N LYS A 110 -12.37 -0.65 19.54
CA LYS A 110 -13.42 -1.54 19.04
C LYS A 110 -14.41 -0.78 18.15
N GLU A 111 -14.91 0.37 18.61
CA GLU A 111 -15.80 1.22 17.82
C GLU A 111 -15.13 1.73 16.53
N PHE A 112 -13.85 2.06 16.58
CA PHE A 112 -13.08 2.45 15.41
C PHE A 112 -12.95 1.30 14.41
N PHE A 113 -12.55 0.10 14.86
CA PHE A 113 -12.42 -1.07 13.99
C PHE A 113 -13.76 -1.52 13.42
N ASP A 114 -14.86 -1.43 14.16
CA ASP A 114 -16.21 -1.72 13.65
C ASP A 114 -16.58 -0.78 12.49
N ARG A 115 -16.21 0.50 12.58
CA ARG A 115 -16.42 1.47 11.48
C ARG A 115 -15.55 1.15 10.28
N VAL A 116 -14.27 0.82 10.49
CA VAL A 116 -13.36 0.40 9.42
C VAL A 116 -13.89 -0.86 8.72
N ASN A 117 -14.25 -1.91 9.48
CA ASN A 117 -14.76 -3.15 8.93
C ASN A 117 -16.06 -2.94 8.15
N ARG A 118 -16.93 -2.02 8.59
CA ARG A 118 -18.12 -1.62 7.83
C ARG A 118 -17.77 -0.94 6.50
N ILE A 119 -16.75 -0.09 6.47
CA ILE A 119 -16.26 0.55 5.23
C ILE A 119 -15.71 -0.52 4.27
N LEU A 120 -14.98 -1.50 4.78
CA LEU A 120 -14.39 -2.59 3.99
C LEU A 120 -15.40 -3.70 3.63
N GLU A 121 -16.63 -3.61 4.14
CA GLU A 121 -17.69 -4.61 3.94
C GLU A 121 -17.33 -6.01 4.46
N LEU A 122 -16.64 -6.06 5.61
CA LEU A 122 -16.17 -7.29 6.26
C LEU A 122 -17.01 -7.72 7.46
#